data_AF-A0A4R2HTU2-F1
#
_entry.id   AF-A0A4R2HTU2-F1
#
_cell.length_a   1.000
_cell.length_b   1.000
_cell.length_c   1.000
_cell.angle_alpha   90.00
_cell.angle_beta   90.00
_cell.angle_gamma   90.00
#
_symmetry.space_group_name_H-M   'P 1'
#
loop_
_entity.id
_entity.type
_entity.pdbx_description
1 polymer ?
#
loop_
_entity_poly.entity_id
_entity_poly.type
_entity_poly.pdbx_seq_one_letter_code
_entity_poly.pdbx_strand_id
1 'polypeptide(L)'
;MQKKIQRLTLLFVVVMGLLTALPVSAQAATNQVSGDALYDAAACPAPPAGYEEFVSYPGLDMTGSLDGCLYTRVDQSTQTPSGAYMETGEEVFVGRLNGGPEGTFATTYRFEAKFAPDLTEIHGRCQHPIVAGSGTGGFDDATGRLDFKDIIGEPVTYVYRGHLKLT
;
A
#
# COMPACT_ATOMS: atom_id res chain seq x y z
N MET A 1 11.95 -68.53 42.72
CA MET A 1 13.07 -67.63 43.06
C MET A 1 12.56 -66.20 42.93
N GLN A 2 12.37 -65.48 44.04
CA GLN A 2 11.94 -64.08 44.07
C GLN A 2 13.10 -63.14 43.69
N LYS A 3 12.78 -62.06 42.97
CA LYS A 3 13.28 -60.67 43.16
C LYS A 3 12.47 -59.79 42.17
N LYS A 4 11.58 -58.90 42.65
CA LYS A 4 11.82 -57.47 42.96
C LYS A 4 12.12 -56.69 41.66
N ILE A 5 11.47 -55.59 41.24
CA ILE A 5 10.88 -54.41 41.90
C ILE A 5 10.31 -53.58 40.71
N GLN A 6 9.04 -53.18 40.71
CA GLN A 6 8.53 -51.87 41.17
C GLN A 6 8.65 -50.74 40.12
N ARG A 7 7.49 -50.09 39.85
CA ARG A 7 7.31 -48.74 39.24
C ARG A 7 7.54 -48.74 37.71
N LEU A 8 6.65 -48.21 36.87
CA LEU A 8 6.10 -46.86 36.96
C LEU A 8 4.84 -46.75 36.08
N THR A 9 3.72 -46.37 36.69
CA THR A 9 2.55 -45.78 36.02
C THR A 9 2.98 -44.44 35.42
N LEU A 10 2.74 -44.20 34.13
CA LEU A 10 2.72 -42.83 33.60
C LEU A 10 1.73 -42.72 32.43
N LEU A 11 0.66 -41.97 32.70
CA LEU A 11 -0.20 -41.32 31.70
C LEU A 11 0.66 -40.59 30.68
N PHE A 12 0.28 -40.64 29.39
CA PHE A 12 0.34 -39.45 28.54
C PHE A 12 -0.77 -39.54 27.48
N VAL A 13 -1.86 -38.83 27.76
CA VAL A 13 -2.89 -38.43 26.80
C VAL A 13 -2.19 -37.52 25.78
N VAL A 14 -1.84 -38.06 24.62
CA VAL A 14 -1.26 -37.28 23.53
C VAL A 14 -2.39 -36.62 22.75
N VAL A 15 -2.70 -35.41 23.18
CA VAL A 15 -2.96 -34.22 22.35
C VAL A 15 -3.73 -34.49 21.06
N MET A 16 -5.04 -34.60 21.23
CA MET A 16 -6.04 -34.30 20.21
C MET A 16 -6.10 -32.76 20.06
N GLY A 17 -5.06 -32.19 19.47
CA GLY A 17 -4.91 -30.76 19.21
C GLY A 17 -4.67 -30.54 17.73
N LEU A 18 -5.61 -31.00 16.89
CA LEU A 18 -5.55 -30.79 15.46
C LEU A 18 -5.85 -29.30 15.21
N LEU A 19 -4.80 -28.56 14.88
CA LEU A 19 -4.83 -27.17 14.45
C LEU A 19 -5.93 -26.95 13.40
N THR A 20 -6.98 -26.26 13.78
CA THR A 20 -7.87 -25.59 12.83
C THR A 20 -7.08 -24.44 12.22
N ALA A 21 -6.28 -24.74 11.20
CA ALA A 21 -5.79 -23.73 10.28
C ALA A 21 -7.03 -23.14 9.59
N LEU A 22 -7.47 -21.96 10.04
CA LEU A 22 -8.49 -21.22 9.30
C LEU A 22 -7.91 -20.96 7.91
N PRO A 23 -8.58 -21.39 6.82
CA PRO A 23 -8.17 -20.97 5.50
C PRO A 23 -8.32 -19.45 5.46
N VAL A 24 -7.19 -18.73 5.45
CA VAL A 24 -7.19 -17.33 5.03
C VAL A 24 -7.56 -17.37 3.56
N SER A 25 -8.84 -17.16 3.27
CA SER A 25 -9.33 -17.01 1.92
C SER A 25 -8.54 -15.89 1.27
N ALA A 26 -7.65 -16.23 0.33
CA ALA A 26 -7.08 -15.26 -0.59
C ALA A 26 -8.24 -14.73 -1.45
N GLN A 27 -8.93 -13.71 -0.94
CA GLN A 27 -9.97 -13.03 -1.68
C GLN A 27 -9.27 -12.21 -2.75
N ALA A 28 -9.33 -12.72 -3.98
CA ALA A 28 -8.85 -12.00 -5.15
C ALA A 28 -9.48 -10.61 -5.17
N ALA A 29 -8.65 -9.58 -5.21
CA ALA A 29 -9.10 -8.24 -5.52
C ALA A 29 -9.64 -8.23 -6.95
N THR A 30 -10.91 -7.86 -7.11
CA THR A 30 -11.69 -8.09 -8.32
C THR A 30 -11.53 -6.99 -9.38
N ASN A 31 -11.10 -5.80 -8.98
CA ASN A 31 -10.91 -4.67 -9.88
C ASN A 31 -9.43 -4.49 -10.19
N GLN A 32 -9.01 -4.85 -11.40
CA GLN A 32 -7.72 -4.41 -11.92
C GLN A 32 -7.80 -2.91 -12.19
N VAL A 33 -6.84 -2.17 -11.66
CA VAL A 33 -6.75 -0.73 -11.85
C VAL A 33 -5.45 -0.36 -12.54
N SER A 34 -5.50 0.68 -13.35
CA SER A 34 -4.31 1.29 -13.95
C SER A 34 -4.58 2.70 -14.39
N GLY A 35 -3.51 3.49 -14.48
CA GLY A 35 -3.56 4.82 -15.03
C GLY A 35 -2.26 5.56 -14.80
N ASP A 36 -2.35 6.88 -14.94
CA ASP A 36 -1.21 7.78 -14.86
C ASP A 36 -1.47 8.81 -13.76
N ALA A 37 -0.41 9.20 -13.07
CA ALA A 37 -0.44 10.29 -12.10
C ALA A 37 0.64 11.32 -12.41
N LEU A 38 0.32 12.59 -12.14
CA LEU A 38 1.16 13.76 -12.42
C LEU A 38 1.04 14.74 -11.25
N TYR A 39 2.13 15.44 -10.92
CA TYR A 39 2.03 16.53 -9.96
C TYR A 39 1.31 17.72 -10.60
N ASP A 40 0.10 18.02 -10.13
CA ASP A 40 -0.68 19.17 -10.56
C ASP A 40 -1.40 19.77 -9.34
N ALA A 41 -0.80 20.80 -8.75
CA ALA A 41 -1.37 21.48 -7.60
C ALA A 41 -2.65 22.27 -7.92
N ALA A 42 -2.92 22.59 -9.19
CA ALA A 42 -4.16 23.24 -9.58
C ALA A 42 -5.32 22.23 -9.63
N ALA A 43 -5.06 21.01 -10.11
CA ALA A 43 -6.02 19.90 -10.05
C ALA A 43 -6.21 19.40 -8.61
N CYS A 44 -5.15 19.36 -7.81
CA CYS A 44 -5.14 18.86 -6.44
C CYS A 44 -4.74 19.94 -5.41
N PRO A 45 -5.67 20.82 -5.01
CA PRO A 45 -5.36 22.04 -4.27
C PRO A 45 -4.97 21.83 -2.80
N ALA A 46 -5.71 21.01 -2.05
CA ALA A 46 -5.43 20.75 -0.63
C ALA A 46 -5.90 19.35 -0.21
N PRO A 47 -5.21 18.69 0.74
CA PRO A 47 -5.67 17.42 1.31
C PRO A 47 -7.07 17.52 1.94
N PRO A 48 -7.82 16.42 2.03
CA PRO A 48 -9.13 16.39 2.67
C PRO A 48 -9.01 16.62 4.19
N ALA A 49 -10.14 16.96 4.82
CA ALA A 49 -10.21 17.11 6.28
C ALA A 49 -9.79 15.82 7.00
N GLY A 50 -8.98 15.95 8.06
CA GLY A 50 -8.39 14.82 8.79
C GLY A 50 -7.09 14.27 8.20
N TYR A 51 -6.62 14.85 7.09
CA TYR A 51 -5.34 14.52 6.44
C TYR A 51 -4.54 15.79 6.11
N GLU A 52 -4.72 16.87 6.88
CA GLU A 52 -4.12 18.18 6.62
C GLU A 52 -2.58 18.14 6.60
N GLU A 53 -1.96 17.16 7.24
CA GLU A 53 -0.51 16.97 7.25
C GLU A 53 0.07 16.27 6.00
N PHE A 54 -0.78 15.81 5.06
CA PHE A 54 -0.37 15.07 3.86
C PHE A 54 0.11 16.01 2.76
N VAL A 55 1.14 16.79 3.08
CA VAL A 55 1.67 17.90 2.27
C VAL A 55 3.17 17.77 1.98
N SER A 56 3.73 16.56 2.05
CA SER A 56 5.16 16.34 1.78
C SER A 56 5.53 16.63 0.31
N TYR A 57 4.56 16.46 -0.60
CA TYR A 57 4.66 16.79 -2.01
C TYR A 57 3.38 17.50 -2.47
N PRO A 58 3.38 18.17 -3.64
CA PRO A 58 2.13 18.58 -4.28
C PRO A 58 1.20 17.37 -4.47
N GLY A 59 -0.12 17.60 -4.47
CA GLY A 59 -1.07 16.53 -4.77
C GLY A 59 -0.82 15.94 -6.16
N LEU A 60 -0.86 14.61 -6.25
CA LEU A 60 -0.82 13.87 -7.50
C LEU A 60 -2.22 13.79 -8.09
N ASP A 61 -2.42 14.41 -9.26
CA ASP A 61 -3.60 14.20 -10.07
C ASP A 61 -3.53 12.83 -10.70
N MET A 62 -4.46 11.95 -10.31
CA MET A 62 -4.57 10.58 -10.77
C MET A 62 -5.68 10.48 -11.80
N THR A 63 -5.36 9.86 -12.94
CA THR A 63 -6.30 9.59 -14.02
C THR A 63 -6.32 8.10 -14.37
N GLY A 64 -7.33 7.65 -15.12
CA GLY A 64 -7.50 6.26 -15.52
C GLY A 64 -8.58 5.55 -14.71
N SER A 65 -8.24 4.41 -14.09
CA SER A 65 -9.20 3.70 -13.24
C SER A 65 -9.55 4.46 -11.96
N LEU A 66 -8.56 5.14 -11.37
CA LEU A 66 -8.74 6.08 -10.27
C LEU A 66 -8.69 7.49 -10.84
N ASP A 67 -9.76 8.25 -10.60
CA ASP A 67 -9.93 9.64 -11.03
C ASP A 67 -10.05 10.51 -9.77
N GLY A 68 -9.03 11.32 -9.48
CA GLY A 68 -8.96 12.10 -8.24
C GLY A 68 -7.53 12.43 -7.82
N CYS A 69 -7.34 12.75 -6.54
CA CYS A 69 -6.07 13.23 -6.01
C CYS A 69 -5.47 12.27 -4.98
N LEU A 70 -4.14 12.10 -5.02
CA LEU A 70 -3.35 11.39 -4.02
C LEU A 70 -2.43 12.37 -3.30
N TYR A 71 -2.53 12.38 -1.97
CA TYR A 71 -1.75 13.26 -1.09
C TYR A 71 -0.82 12.44 -0.22
N THR A 72 0.42 12.91 -0.03
CA THR A 72 1.49 12.12 0.58
C THR A 72 2.01 12.77 1.86
N ARG A 73 2.22 11.95 2.89
CA ARG A 73 3.00 12.27 4.09
C ARG A 73 4.20 11.34 4.18
N VAL A 74 5.40 11.90 4.08
CA VAL A 74 6.66 11.18 4.28
C VAL A 74 6.93 11.02 5.77
N ASP A 75 7.15 9.79 6.22
CA ASP A 75 7.54 9.53 7.61
C ASP A 75 9.07 9.38 7.74
N GLN A 76 9.71 8.68 6.81
CA GLN A 76 11.15 8.42 6.83
C GLN A 76 11.73 8.39 5.42
N SER A 77 12.94 8.92 5.25
CA SER A 77 13.72 8.76 4.02
C SER A 77 15.20 8.54 4.32
N THR A 78 15.89 7.88 3.39
CA THR A 78 17.33 7.63 3.47
C THR A 78 17.93 7.57 2.07
N GLN A 79 19.11 8.17 1.92
CA GLN A 79 19.90 8.11 0.70
C GLN A 79 21.31 7.62 0.99
N THR A 80 21.83 6.72 0.15
CA THR A 80 23.22 6.28 0.21
C THR A 80 24.11 7.15 -0.68
N PRO A 81 25.43 7.24 -0.41
CA PRO A 81 26.37 7.93 -1.31
C PRO A 81 26.38 7.37 -2.75
N SER A 82 25.92 6.13 -2.94
CA SER A 82 25.79 5.55 -4.27
C SER A 82 24.59 6.09 -5.07
N GLY A 83 23.69 6.85 -4.44
CA GLY A 83 22.46 7.37 -5.04
C GLY A 83 21.23 6.46 -4.88
N ALA A 84 21.34 5.33 -4.17
CA ALA A 84 20.14 4.57 -3.79
C ALA A 84 19.33 5.34 -2.75
N TYR A 85 18.02 5.47 -2.98
CA TYR A 85 17.07 6.20 -2.14
C TYR A 85 15.93 5.28 -1.72
N MET A 86 15.52 5.40 -0.46
CA MET A 86 14.38 4.69 0.11
C MET A 86 13.56 5.67 0.93
N GLU A 87 12.24 5.55 0.82
CA GLU A 87 11.30 6.38 1.55
C GLU A 87 10.06 5.58 1.93
N THR A 88 9.49 5.90 3.08
CA THR A 88 8.24 5.32 3.58
C THR A 88 7.35 6.40 4.16
N GLY A 89 6.06 6.18 4.09
CA GLY A 89 5.07 7.05 4.72
C GLY A 89 3.65 6.57 4.49
N GLU A 90 2.73 7.52 4.51
CA GLU A 90 1.30 7.31 4.30
C GLU A 90 0.79 8.20 3.17
N GLU A 91 -0.29 7.77 2.54
CA GLU A 91 -0.99 8.58 1.53
C GLU A 91 -2.49 8.48 1.71
N VAL A 92 -3.22 9.47 1.19
CA VAL A 92 -4.67 9.43 1.08
C VAL A 92 -5.10 9.73 -0.35
N PHE A 93 -5.88 8.83 -0.91
CA PHE A 93 -6.58 9.05 -2.18
C PHE A 93 -7.97 9.63 -1.92
N VAL A 94 -8.38 10.60 -2.72
CA VAL A 94 -9.73 11.18 -2.75
C VAL A 94 -10.20 11.22 -4.20
N GLY A 95 -11.29 10.52 -4.50
CA GLY A 95 -11.77 10.47 -5.88
C GLY A 95 -12.77 9.37 -6.14
N ARG A 96 -12.73 8.81 -7.35
CA ARG A 96 -13.68 7.80 -7.84
C ARG A 96 -12.96 6.62 -8.49
N LEU A 97 -13.54 5.44 -8.35
CA LEU A 97 -13.15 4.26 -9.12
C LEU A 97 -14.06 4.13 -10.36
N ASN A 98 -13.50 4.21 -11.56
CA ASN A 98 -14.19 4.03 -12.84
C ASN A 98 -15.49 4.85 -12.96
N GLY A 99 -15.48 6.11 -12.51
CA GLY A 99 -16.66 6.99 -12.51
C GLY A 99 -17.76 6.62 -11.50
N GLY A 100 -17.47 5.70 -10.56
CA GLY A 100 -18.36 5.34 -9.47
C GLY A 100 -18.53 6.43 -8.41
N PRO A 101 -19.12 6.09 -7.25
CA PRO A 101 -19.28 7.03 -6.15
C PRO A 101 -17.94 7.59 -5.68
N GLU A 102 -17.95 8.83 -5.20
CA GLU A 102 -16.78 9.45 -4.58
C GLU A 102 -16.50 8.84 -3.21
N GLY A 103 -15.23 8.80 -2.84
CA GLY A 103 -14.79 8.34 -1.54
C GLY A 103 -13.30 8.56 -1.33
N THR A 104 -12.81 8.02 -0.22
CA THR A 104 -11.38 8.07 0.13
C THR A 104 -10.86 6.71 0.54
N PHE A 105 -9.56 6.49 0.46
CA PHE A 105 -8.87 5.43 1.17
C PHE A 105 -7.43 5.87 1.47
N ALA A 106 -6.85 5.32 2.53
CA ALA A 106 -5.46 5.55 2.88
C ALA A 106 -4.56 4.39 2.42
N THR A 107 -3.29 4.69 2.15
CA THR A 107 -2.24 3.70 1.91
C THR A 107 -1.10 3.91 2.89
N THR A 108 -0.33 2.86 3.14
CA THR A 108 1.08 3.03 3.52
C THR A 108 1.89 2.85 2.26
N TYR A 109 3.01 3.57 2.12
CA TYR A 109 3.85 3.43 0.93
C TYR A 109 5.31 3.10 1.24
N ARG A 110 5.95 2.44 0.28
CA ARG A 110 7.39 2.27 0.24
C ARG A 110 7.91 2.59 -1.16
N PHE A 111 8.70 3.65 -1.23
CA PHE A 111 9.35 4.11 -2.44
C PHE A 111 10.82 3.68 -2.45
N GLU A 112 11.28 3.22 -3.60
CA GLU A 112 12.66 2.84 -3.85
C GLU A 112 13.11 3.44 -5.18
N ALA A 113 14.19 4.20 -5.15
CA ALA A 113 14.70 4.88 -6.33
C ALA A 113 16.22 4.87 -6.44
N LYS A 114 16.69 5.21 -7.63
CA LYS A 114 18.10 5.44 -7.93
C LYS A 114 18.26 6.83 -8.52
N PHE A 115 19.14 7.61 -7.93
CA PHE A 115 19.53 8.93 -8.40
C PHE A 115 20.98 8.92 -8.90
N ALA A 116 21.25 9.74 -9.92
CA ALA A 116 22.59 10.08 -10.37
C ALA A 116 23.25 11.09 -9.39
N PRO A 117 24.57 11.32 -9.49
CA PRO A 117 25.28 12.28 -8.62
C PRO A 117 24.77 13.73 -8.73
N ASP A 118 24.14 14.08 -9.85
CA ASP A 118 23.51 15.39 -10.08
C ASP A 118 22.06 15.47 -9.60
N LEU A 119 21.60 14.44 -8.87
CA LEU A 119 20.24 14.28 -8.36
C LEU A 119 19.18 14.04 -9.43
N THR A 120 19.56 13.77 -10.67
CA THR A 120 18.63 13.27 -11.69
C THR A 120 18.15 11.87 -11.32
N GLU A 121 16.84 11.65 -11.29
CA GLU A 121 16.31 10.31 -11.07
C GLU A 121 16.58 9.41 -12.29
N ILE A 122 17.07 8.21 -12.03
CA ILE A 122 17.32 7.17 -13.04
C ILE A 122 16.12 6.23 -13.14
N HIS A 123 15.58 5.81 -12.00
CA HIS A 123 14.34 5.06 -11.92
C HIS A 123 13.76 5.08 -10.49
N GLY A 124 12.44 4.99 -10.41
CA GLY A 124 11.68 4.90 -9.17
C GLY A 124 10.58 3.85 -9.26
N ARG A 125 10.23 3.28 -8.11
CA ARG A 125 9.07 2.41 -7.95
C ARG A 125 8.49 2.58 -6.56
N CYS A 126 7.17 2.59 -6.48
CA CYS A 126 6.48 2.72 -5.21
C CYS A 126 5.35 1.69 -5.06
N GLN A 127 5.06 1.34 -3.81
CA GLN A 127 4.24 0.20 -3.44
C GLN A 127 3.31 0.69 -2.35
N HIS A 128 2.00 0.64 -2.59
CA HIS A 128 0.99 1.33 -1.79
C HIS A 128 -0.12 0.34 -1.39
N PRO A 129 0.12 -0.55 -0.42
CA PRO A 129 -0.95 -1.33 0.20
C PRO A 129 -1.99 -0.40 0.84
N ILE A 130 -3.27 -0.68 0.56
CA ILE A 130 -4.41 0.03 1.17
C ILE A 130 -4.50 -0.34 2.65
N VAL A 131 -4.66 0.66 3.50
CA VAL A 131 -4.89 0.47 4.94
C VAL A 131 -6.31 -0.05 5.14
N ALA A 132 -6.44 -1.26 5.69
CA ALA A 132 -7.75 -1.87 5.90
C ALA A 132 -8.65 -1.01 6.80
N GLY A 133 -9.90 -0.80 6.38
CA GLY A 133 -10.87 0.02 7.10
C GLY A 133 -10.67 1.54 6.99
N SER A 134 -9.72 2.00 6.17
CA SER A 134 -9.55 3.44 5.87
C SER A 134 -10.51 3.97 4.81
N GLY A 135 -11.16 3.05 4.10
CA GLY A 135 -12.07 3.35 3.00
C GLY A 135 -13.31 4.10 3.45
N THR A 136 -13.75 5.08 2.66
CA THR A 136 -15.02 5.79 2.83
C THR A 136 -15.78 5.89 1.50
N GLY A 137 -17.11 5.99 1.56
CA GLY A 137 -17.96 6.25 0.41
C GLY A 137 -17.83 5.18 -0.67
N GLY A 138 -17.46 5.57 -1.90
CA GLY A 138 -17.21 4.63 -3.01
C GLY A 138 -16.10 3.60 -2.76
N PHE A 139 -15.34 3.76 -1.68
CA PHE A 139 -14.27 2.87 -1.26
C PHE A 139 -14.49 2.25 0.13
N ASP A 140 -15.72 2.25 0.67
CA ASP A 140 -16.03 1.57 1.93
C ASP A 140 -15.46 0.14 1.93
N ASP A 141 -14.73 -0.21 3.00
CA ASP A 141 -14.06 -1.50 3.18
C ASP A 141 -13.07 -1.91 2.06
N ALA A 142 -12.59 -0.95 1.27
CA ALA A 142 -11.61 -1.21 0.22
C ALA A 142 -10.34 -1.87 0.77
N THR A 143 -9.87 -2.88 0.05
CA THR A 143 -8.58 -3.53 0.29
C THR A 143 -7.84 -3.72 -1.04
N GLY A 144 -6.53 -3.90 -0.97
CA GLY A 144 -5.73 -4.08 -2.18
C GLY A 144 -4.40 -3.36 -2.12
N ARG A 145 -3.84 -3.10 -3.29
CA ARG A 145 -2.55 -2.44 -3.44
C ARG A 145 -2.43 -1.77 -4.80
N LEU A 146 -1.76 -0.63 -4.81
CA LEU A 146 -1.26 0.03 -6.02
C LEU A 146 0.26 -0.09 -6.08
N ASP A 147 0.81 -0.27 -7.26
CA ASP A 147 2.24 -0.23 -7.56
C ASP A 147 2.49 0.83 -8.63
N PHE A 148 3.35 1.79 -8.32
CA PHE A 148 3.72 2.87 -9.23
C PHE A 148 5.11 2.61 -9.80
N LYS A 149 5.30 3.06 -11.04
CA LYS A 149 6.60 3.14 -11.70
C LYS A 149 6.78 4.52 -12.29
N ASP A 150 7.95 5.07 -12.06
CA ASP A 150 8.29 6.43 -12.47
C ASP A 150 8.84 6.35 -13.90
N ILE A 151 8.23 7.12 -14.79
CA ILE A 151 8.65 7.28 -16.18
C ILE A 151 9.37 8.61 -16.28
N ILE A 152 10.69 8.54 -16.26
CA ILE A 152 11.56 9.70 -16.31
C ILE A 152 11.47 10.35 -17.69
N GLY A 153 11.00 11.59 -17.73
CA GLY A 153 10.73 12.37 -18.94
C GLY A 153 10.43 13.82 -18.56
N GLU A 154 9.94 14.59 -19.54
CA GLU A 154 9.48 15.96 -19.29
C GLU A 154 8.03 16.14 -19.80
N PRO A 155 7.02 16.09 -18.89
CA PRO A 155 7.13 15.90 -17.45
C PRO A 155 7.43 14.44 -17.05
N VAL A 156 7.87 14.23 -15.79
CA VAL A 156 7.88 12.90 -15.18
C VAL A 156 6.43 12.42 -15.00
N THR A 157 6.17 11.16 -15.32
CA THR A 157 4.84 10.53 -15.15
C THR A 157 4.93 9.32 -14.24
N TYR A 158 3.98 9.19 -13.31
CA TYR A 158 3.92 8.07 -12.38
C TYR A 158 2.83 7.10 -12.82
N VAL A 159 3.22 6.02 -13.49
CA VAL A 159 2.27 5.04 -14.02
C VAL A 159 1.93 4.04 -12.92
N TYR A 160 0.66 3.91 -12.59
CA TYR A 160 0.20 2.98 -11.56
C TYR A 160 -0.55 1.79 -12.14
N ARG A 161 -0.44 0.66 -11.44
CA ARG A 161 -1.21 -0.56 -11.67
C ARG A 161 -1.54 -1.20 -10.32
N GLY A 162 -2.61 -1.97 -10.25
CA GLY A 162 -2.92 -2.67 -9.01
C GLY A 162 -4.21 -3.45 -9.06
N HIS A 163 -4.64 -3.87 -7.87
CA HIS A 163 -5.91 -4.54 -7.68
C HIS A 163 -6.60 -3.98 -6.45
N LEU A 164 -7.87 -3.59 -6.62
CA LEU A 164 -8.76 -3.17 -5.55
C LEU A 164 -9.88 -4.19 -5.40
N LYS A 165 -10.22 -4.49 -4.15
CA LYS A 165 -11.41 -5.22 -3.78
C LYS A 165 -12.37 -4.25 -3.08
N LEU A 166 -13.57 -4.16 -3.61
CA LEU A 166 -14.72 -3.55 -2.94
C LEU A 166 -15.64 -4.69 -2.48
N THR A 167 -16.33 -4.51 -1.35
CA THR A 167 -17.29 -5.49 -0.80
C THR A 167 -18.71 -5.24 -1.25
#